data_AF-A0A844D2T2-F1
#
_entry.id   AF-A0A844D2T2-F1
#
_cell.length_a   1.000
_cell.length_b   1.000
_cell.length_c   1.000
_cell.angle_alpha   90.00
_cell.angle_beta   90.00
_cell.angle_gamma   90.00
#
_symmetry.space_group_name_H-M   'P 1'
#
loop_
_entity.id
_entity.type
_entity.pdbx_description
1 polymer ?
#
loop_
_entity_poly.entity_id
_entity_poly.type
_entity_poly.pdbx_seq_one_letter_code
_entity_poly.pdbx_strand_id
1 'polypeptide(L)'
;MTDLPDFLKQGEPARLFPVLADTSREKRMASIFLSLLPQIPPLATAVLSTVGMRVGKRTTIEAFTEVVLKEGSDTNDRPDGLLIVSTGKTTWSA
;
A
#
# COMPACT_ATOMS: atom_id res chain seq x y z
N MET A 1 12.44 -7.98 -6.48
CA MET A 1 10.97 -8.08 -6.45
C MET A 1 10.61 -8.10 -4.98
N THR A 2 9.71 -7.23 -4.54
CA THR A 2 9.16 -7.32 -3.18
C THR A 2 8.32 -8.59 -3.11
N ASP A 3 8.63 -9.48 -2.19
CA ASP A 3 7.85 -10.70 -1.99
C ASP A 3 6.46 -10.34 -1.45
N LEU A 4 5.45 -11.05 -1.94
CA LEU A 4 4.07 -10.84 -1.48
C LEU A 4 3.97 -11.26 0.00
N PRO A 5 3.42 -10.41 0.89
CA PRO A 5 3.24 -10.76 2.30
C PRO A 5 2.44 -12.04 2.49
N ASP A 6 2.83 -12.88 3.46
CA ASP A 6 2.24 -14.21 3.66
C ASP A 6 0.73 -14.20 3.99
N PHE A 7 0.20 -13.11 4.54
CA PHE A 7 -1.23 -12.98 4.84
C PHE A 7 -2.08 -12.61 3.60
N LEU A 8 -1.45 -12.35 2.45
CA LEU A 8 -2.11 -12.07 1.18
C LEU A 8 -2.23 -13.32 0.32
N LYS A 9 -3.42 -13.51 -0.24
CA LYS A 9 -3.69 -14.43 -1.34
C LYS A 9 -3.30 -13.79 -2.68
N GLN A 10 -3.51 -12.48 -2.81
CA GLN A 10 -3.20 -11.70 -4.01
C GLN A 10 -2.86 -10.26 -3.61
N GLY A 11 -1.98 -9.63 -4.40
CA GLY A 11 -1.70 -8.20 -4.34
C GLY A 11 -0.69 -7.82 -5.41
N GLU A 12 -0.86 -6.63 -5.98
CA GLU A 12 0.02 -6.08 -7.00
C GLU A 12 0.74 -4.85 -6.45
N PRO A 13 2.04 -4.65 -6.70
CA PRO A 13 2.71 -3.40 -6.33
C PRO A 13 1.96 -2.19 -6.90
N ALA A 14 1.74 -1.18 -6.07
CA ALA A 14 1.08 0.06 -6.51
C ALA A 14 1.91 0.74 -7.62
N ARG A 15 1.25 1.21 -8.68
CA ARG A 15 1.91 1.72 -9.89
C ARG A 15 1.50 3.16 -10.17
N LEU A 16 2.49 3.99 -10.53
CA LEU A 16 2.27 5.35 -11.01
C LEU A 16 1.49 5.36 -12.34
N PHE A 17 1.67 4.32 -13.16
CA PHE A 17 0.93 4.12 -14.40
C PHE A 17 0.16 2.80 -14.30
N PRO A 18 -1.06 2.82 -13.74
CA PRO A 18 -1.87 1.61 -13.57
C PRO A 18 -2.38 1.10 -14.91
N VAL A 19 -2.44 -0.23 -15.05
CA VAL A 19 -2.95 -0.93 -16.25
C VAL A 19 -4.46 -1.19 -16.21
N LEU A 20 -5.13 -0.65 -15.18
CA LEU A 20 -6.57 -0.77 -14.97
C LEU A 20 -7.35 0.02 -16.04
N ALA A 21 -8.57 -0.43 -16.33
CA ALA A 21 -9.45 0.19 -17.32
C ALA A 21 -9.83 1.65 -17.01
N ASP A 22 -10.15 2.42 -18.04
CA ASP A 22 -10.52 3.84 -17.92
C ASP A 22 -11.73 4.12 -17.03
N THR A 23 -12.63 3.15 -16.96
CA THR A 23 -13.82 3.21 -16.12
C THR A 23 -13.51 3.05 -14.64
N SER A 24 -12.40 2.41 -14.27
CA SER A 24 -12.00 2.10 -12.88
C SER A 24 -11.23 3.27 -12.24
N ARG A 25 -11.82 4.46 -12.24
CA ARG A 25 -11.17 5.72 -11.81
C ARG A 25 -10.62 5.66 -10.39
N GLU A 26 -11.41 5.18 -9.43
CA GLU A 26 -11.03 5.14 -8.01
C GLU A 26 -9.81 4.26 -7.75
N LYS A 27 -9.83 3.00 -8.23
CA LYS A 27 -8.70 2.06 -8.09
C LYS A 27 -7.42 2.58 -8.73
N ARG A 28 -7.54 3.34 -9.83
CA ARG A 28 -6.39 3.96 -10.49
C ARG A 28 -5.80 5.10 -9.67
N MET A 29 -6.65 5.98 -9.15
CA MET A 29 -6.21 7.04 -8.26
C MET A 29 -5.56 6.47 -6.99
N ALA A 30 -6.13 5.40 -6.42
CA ALA A 30 -5.56 4.70 -5.28
C ALA A 30 -4.16 4.14 -5.61
N SER A 31 -4.01 3.44 -6.75
CA SER A 31 -2.70 2.90 -7.17
C SER A 31 -1.66 3.99 -7.39
N ILE A 32 -2.05 5.07 -8.06
CA ILE A 32 -1.17 6.24 -8.28
C ILE A 32 -0.75 6.81 -6.93
N PHE A 33 -1.71 7.16 -6.07
CA PHE A 33 -1.43 7.76 -4.77
C PHE A 33 -0.51 6.89 -3.91
N LEU A 34 -0.84 5.60 -3.78
CA LEU A 34 -0.05 4.64 -3.01
C LEU A 34 1.37 4.47 -3.56
N SER A 35 1.55 4.51 -4.88
CA SER A 35 2.87 4.40 -5.51
C SER A 35 3.78 5.60 -5.22
N LEU A 36 3.21 6.77 -4.87
CA LEU A 36 3.98 7.98 -4.57
C LEU A 36 4.58 7.97 -3.15
N LEU A 37 3.92 7.31 -2.19
CA LEU A 37 4.36 7.27 -0.79
C LEU A 37 5.80 6.74 -0.63
N PRO A 38 6.19 5.59 -1.20
CA PRO A 38 7.58 5.12 -1.09
C PRO A 38 8.60 6.01 -1.82
N GLN A 39 8.16 6.80 -2.81
CA GLN A 39 9.05 7.60 -3.67
C GLN A 39 9.24 9.04 -3.18
N ILE A 40 8.27 9.60 -2.44
CA ILE A 40 8.25 10.99 -2.00
C ILE A 40 8.24 11.03 -0.47
N PRO A 41 9.40 10.99 0.22
CA PRO A 41 9.47 10.96 1.67
C PRO A 41 8.72 12.09 2.40
N PRO A 42 8.70 13.35 1.90
CA PRO A 42 7.90 14.41 2.52
C PRO A 42 6.39 14.11 2.49
N LEU A 43 5.88 13.53 1.40
CA LEU A 43 4.48 13.13 1.28
C LEU A 43 4.16 11.99 2.24
N ALA A 44 4.99 10.94 2.26
CA ALA A 44 4.83 9.84 3.21
C ALA A 44 4.83 10.34 4.65
N THR A 45 5.74 11.25 5.01
CA THR A 45 5.80 11.84 6.35
C THR A 45 4.51 12.60 6.67
N ALA A 46 4.04 13.45 5.76
CA ALA A 46 2.82 14.22 5.95
C ALA A 46 1.61 13.29 6.16
N VAL A 47 1.44 12.27 5.30
CA VAL A 47 0.31 11.32 5.38
C VAL A 47 0.40 10.45 6.63
N LEU A 48 1.53 9.78 6.87
CA LEU A 48 1.68 8.84 7.97
C LEU A 48 1.68 9.51 9.35
N SER A 49 2.10 10.77 9.44
CA SER A 49 2.01 11.54 10.69
C SER A 49 0.57 11.72 11.17
N THR A 50 -0.41 11.74 10.27
CA THR A 50 -1.83 11.88 10.61
C THR A 50 -2.37 10.69 11.40
N VAL A 51 -1.74 9.53 11.27
CA VAL A 51 -2.06 8.29 12.00
C VAL A 51 -1.02 7.95 13.06
N GLY A 52 -0.19 8.92 13.46
CA GLY A 52 0.82 8.76 14.51
C GLY A 52 2.09 8.00 14.09
N MET A 53 2.25 7.69 12.80
CA MET A 53 3.40 6.95 12.28
C MET A 53 4.55 7.90 11.92
N ARG A 54 5.73 7.67 12.50
CA ARG A 54 6.95 8.44 12.20
C ARG A 54 7.72 7.79 11.05
N VAL A 55 7.97 8.55 9.99
CA VAL A 55 8.83 8.14 8.87
C VAL A 55 10.26 8.65 9.11
N GLY A 56 11.22 7.72 9.24
CA GLY A 56 12.64 8.02 9.42
C GLY A 56 13.50 7.61 8.23
N LYS A 57 14.80 7.92 8.28
CA LYS A 57 15.75 7.61 7.19
C LYS A 57 15.88 6.11 6.88
N ARG A 58 15.58 5.24 7.84
CA ARG A 58 15.64 3.76 7.70
C ARG A 58 14.26 3.13 7.49
N THR A 59 13.21 3.95 7.38
CA THR A 59 11.86 3.46 7.17
C THR A 59 11.72 3.04 5.71
N THR A 60 11.26 1.82 5.48
CA THR A 60 10.85 1.34 4.16
C THR A 60 9.32 1.32 4.11
N ILE A 61 8.79 1.72 2.96
CA ILE A 61 7.35 1.75 2.70
C ILE A 61 7.12 0.88 1.47
N GLU A 62 6.17 -0.03 1.58
CA GLU A 62 5.73 -0.88 0.48
C GLU A 62 4.22 -0.70 0.34
N ALA A 63 3.75 -0.61 -0.89
CA ALA A 63 2.35 -0.32 -1.17
C ALA A 63 1.83 -1.24 -2.25
N PHE A 64 0.67 -1.83 -2.00
CA PHE A 64 0.03 -2.79 -2.89
C PHE A 64 -1.42 -2.36 -3.17
N THR A 65 -1.93 -2.78 -4.31
CA THR A 65 -3.33 -2.66 -4.72
C THR A 65 -3.88 -4.02 -5.11
N GLU A 66 -5.19 -4.11 -5.33
CA GLU A 66 -5.85 -5.36 -5.74
C GLU A 66 -5.65 -6.49 -4.72
N VAL A 67 -5.67 -6.10 -3.45
CA VAL A 67 -5.32 -6.93 -2.31
C VAL A 67 -6.45 -7.92 -2.02
N VAL A 68 -6.10 -9.19 -1.81
CA VAL A 68 -7.01 -10.22 -1.31
C VAL A 68 -6.33 -10.90 -0.13
N LEU A 69 -6.96 -10.84 1.04
CA LEU A 69 -6.46 -11.49 2.26
C LEU A 69 -6.72 -12.99 2.21
N LYS A 70 -5.83 -13.81 2.79
CA LYS A 70 -6.04 -15.27 2.89
C LYS A 70 -7.22 -15.63 3.79
N GLU A 71 -7.41 -14.89 4.87
CA GLU A 71 -8.40 -15.18 5.93
C GLU A 71 -9.71 -14.38 5.79
N GLY A 72 -9.96 -13.73 4.65
CA GLY A 72 -11.21 -13.00 4.39
C GLY A 72 -12.21 -13.85 3.60
N SER A 73 -13.41 -14.07 4.16
CA SER A 73 -14.49 -14.84 3.52
C SER A 73 -15.40 -13.99 2.62
N ASP A 74 -15.46 -12.67 2.84
CA ASP A 74 -16.38 -11.78 2.13
C ASP A 74 -15.66 -10.89 1.12
N THR A 75 -16.09 -10.99 -0.14
CA THR A 75 -15.60 -10.15 -1.24
C THR A 75 -15.98 -8.67 -1.09
N ASN A 76 -16.96 -8.36 -0.23
CA ASN A 76 -17.44 -7.00 -0.03
C ASN A 76 -16.54 -6.12 0.84
N ASP A 77 -15.74 -6.71 1.74
CA ASP A 77 -14.85 -5.96 2.64
C ASP A 77 -13.39 -5.95 2.14
N ARG A 78 -13.22 -6.08 0.82
CA ARG A 78 -11.90 -6.11 0.20
C ARG A 78 -11.25 -4.72 0.27
N PRO A 79 -10.06 -4.56 0.87
CA PRO A 79 -9.31 -3.31 0.81
C PRO A 79 -8.92 -2.95 -0.62
N ASP A 80 -8.96 -1.66 -0.97
CA ASP A 80 -8.48 -1.19 -2.28
C ASP A 80 -6.95 -1.16 -2.37
N GLY A 81 -6.26 -1.05 -1.23
CA GLY A 81 -4.81 -1.13 -1.13
C GLY A 81 -4.33 -1.55 0.25
N LEU A 82 -3.03 -1.78 0.33
CA LEU A 82 -2.29 -2.14 1.54
C LEU A 82 -1.02 -1.30 1.61
N LEU A 83 -0.74 -0.76 2.79
CA LEU A 83 0.53 -0.13 3.09
C LEU A 83 1.28 -0.96 4.13
N ILE A 84 2.57 -1.18 3.92
CA ILE A 84 3.48 -1.80 4.89
C ILE A 84 4.60 -0.81 5.18
N VAL A 85 4.75 -0.45 6.44
CA VAL A 85 5.77 0.49 6.92
C VAL A 85 6.67 -0.26 7.88
N SER A 86 7.93 -0.46 7.48
CA SER A 86 8.92 -1.18 8.27
C SER A 86 10.03 -0.24 8.73
N THR A 87 10.37 -0.28 10.02
CA THR A 87 11.48 0.50 10.59
C THR A 87 12.27 -0.38 11.55
N GLY A 88 13.46 -0.80 11.12
CA GLY A 88 14.29 -1.71 11.92
C GLY A 88 13.60 -3.07 12.10
N LYS A 89 13.13 -3.35 13.32
CA LYS A 89 12.43 -4.62 13.66
C LYS A 89 10.91 -4.49 13.74
N THR A 90 10.37 -3.28 13.65
CA THR A 90 8.93 -3.05 13.76
C THR A 90 8.32 -2.88 12.38
N THR A 91 7.19 -3.55 12.17
CA THR A 91 6.39 -3.44 10.95
C THR A 91 4.97 -3.05 11.34
N TRP A 92 4.42 -2.10 10.61
CA TRP A 92 3.03 -1.67 10.71
C TRP A 92 2.37 -1.84 9.34
N SER A 93 1.11 -2.28 9.32
CA SER A 93 0.35 -2.44 8.09
C SER A 93 -1.09 -1.97 8.26
N ALA A 94 -1.65 -1.40 7.19
CA ALA A 94 -3.04 -0.97 7.11
C ALA A 94 -3.58 -1.08 5.68
#